data_AF-A0A5C8LDB4-F1
#
_entry.id   AF-A0A5C8LDB4-F1
#
_cell.length_a   1.000
_cell.length_b   1.000
_cell.length_c   1.000
_cell.angle_alpha   90.00
_cell.angle_beta   90.00
_cell.angle_gamma   90.00
#
_symmetry.space_group_name_H-M   'P 1'
#
loop_
_entity.id
_entity.type
_entity.pdbx_description
1 polymer ?
#
loop_
_entity_poly.entity_id
_entity_poly.type
_entity_poly.pdbx_seq_one_letter_code
_entity_poly.pdbx_strand_id
1 'polypeptide(L)' 'MLFKILKSTFVVIGVLMRILGVLQLGRNLSPSPTLVAGDSLIQTGPYKCIKHPIYTSILLIFLGYGL' A
#
# COMPACT_ATOMS: atom_id res chain seq x y z
N MET A 1 9.09 -26.26 -1.59
CA MET A 1 8.99 -25.49 -2.86
C MET A 1 7.81 -24.53 -2.87
N LEU A 2 6.61 -24.97 -2.50
CA LEU A 2 5.38 -24.16 -2.45
C LEU A 2 5.51 -22.88 -1.60
N PHE A 3 5.98 -22.98 -0.36
CA PHE A 3 6.15 -21.83 0.55
C PHE A 3 7.09 -20.75 0.00
N LYS A 4 8.16 -21.13 -0.71
CA LYS A 4 9.09 -20.19 -1.36
C LYS A 4 8.41 -19.35 -2.45
N ILE A 5 7.59 -19.97 -3.27
CA ILE A 5 6.86 -19.29 -4.35
C ILE A 5 5.81 -18.36 -3.74
N LEU A 6 5.07 -18.86 -2.74
CA LEU A 6 3.99 -18.12 -2.10
C LEU A 6 4.51 -16.85 -1.40
N LYS A 7 5.60 -16.95 -0.63
CA LYS A 7 6.29 -15.80 -0.05
C LYS A 7 6.67 -14.77 -1.11
N SER A 8 7.32 -15.21 -2.19
CA SER A 8 7.80 -14.30 -3.24
C SER A 8 6.65 -13.52 -3.85
N THR A 9 5.53 -14.19 -4.12
CA THR A 9 4.33 -13.54 -4.68
C THR A 9 3.77 -12.49 -3.72
N PHE A 10 3.61 -12.82 -2.44
CA PHE A 10 3.10 -11.86 -1.44
C PHE A 10 3.99 -10.62 -1.30
N VAL A 11 5.31 -10.82 -1.25
CA VAL A 11 6.28 -9.72 -1.15
C VAL A 11 6.24 -8.84 -2.40
N VAL A 12 6.23 -9.42 -3.59
CA VAL A 12 6.20 -8.66 -4.86
C VAL A 12 4.90 -7.85 -4.99
N ILE A 13 3.75 -8.44 -4.68
CA ILE A 13 2.45 -7.75 -4.72
C ILE A 13 2.41 -6.61 -3.68
N GLY A 14 2.90 -6.87 -2.46
CA GLY A 14 2.99 -5.85 -1.42
C GLY A 14 3.89 -4.68 -1.83
N VAL A 15 5.07 -4.96 -2.39
CA VAL A 15 5.98 -3.90 -2.86
C VAL A 15 5.34 -3.07 -3.98
N LEU A 16 4.69 -3.70 -4.95
CA LEU A 16 4.00 -2.99 -6.03
C LEU A 16 2.86 -2.11 -5.50
N MET A 17 2.01 -2.62 -4.61
CA MET A 17 0.96 -1.83 -3.96
C MET A 17 1.52 -0.65 -3.17
N ARG A 18 2.66 -0.83 -2.49
CA ARG A 18 3.32 0.25 -1.75
C ARG A 18 3.81 1.34 -2.69
N ILE A 19 4.45 0.96 -3.80
CA ILE A 19 4.93 1.92 -4.81
C ILE A 19 3.77 2.69 -5.41
N LEU A 20 2.69 2.01 -5.83
CA LEU A 20 1.50 2.66 -6.36
C LEU A 20 0.84 3.57 -5.33
N GLY A 21 0.72 3.12 -4.09
CA GLY A 21 0.18 3.89 -2.98
C GLY A 21 0.98 5.17 -2.71
N VAL A 22 2.31 5.09 -2.73
CA VAL A 22 3.21 6.23 -2.53
C VAL A 22 3.19 7.17 -3.73
N LEU A 23 3.20 6.65 -4.96
CA LEU A 23 3.17 7.48 -6.18
C LEU A 23 1.85 8.25 -6.31
N GLN A 24 0.72 7.60 -6.02
CA GLN A 24 -0.57 8.27 -6.08
C GLN A 24 -0.74 9.29 -4.96
N LEU A 25 -0.27 8.96 -3.76
CA LEU A 25 -0.45 9.84 -2.61
C LEU A 25 0.58 10.98 -2.62
N GLY A 26 1.76 10.78 -3.23
CA GLY A 26 2.67 11.84 -3.66
C GLY A 26 2.97 12.89 -2.59
N ARG A 27 2.63 14.16 -2.87
CA ARG A 27 2.79 15.28 -1.91
C ARG A 27 1.81 15.23 -0.73
N ASN A 28 0.77 14.41 -0.80
CA ASN A 28 -0.21 14.18 0.27
C ASN A 28 0.23 13.05 1.22
N LEU A 29 1.44 12.48 1.04
CA LEU A 29 2.05 11.59 2.04
C LEU A 29 2.47 12.41 3.26
N SER A 30 1.54 12.60 4.20
CA SER A 30 1.86 13.21 5.49
C SER A 30 1.99 12.14 6.57
N PRO A 31 3.07 12.15 7.38
CA PRO A 31 3.19 11.27 8.55
C PRO A 31 2.09 11.49 9.59
N SER A 32 1.48 12.68 9.57
CA SER A 32 0.34 13.04 10.40
C SER A 32 -0.90 13.19 9.52
N PRO A 33 -2.03 12.51 9.82
CA PRO A 33 -3.30 12.70 9.12
C PRO A 33 -3.90 14.06 9.51
N THR A 34 -3.23 15.15 9.13
CA THR A 34 -3.72 16.50 9.35
C THR A 34 -4.60 16.84 8.17
N LEU A 35 -5.90 16.97 8.41
CA LEU A 35 -6.86 17.41 7.41
C LEU A 35 -6.56 18.88 7.09
N VAL A 36 -5.79 19.14 6.03
CA VAL A 36 -5.59 20.49 5.53
C VAL A 36 -6.85 20.88 4.75
N ALA A 37 -7.48 22.01 5.09
CA ALA A 37 -8.62 22.51 4.34
C ALA A 37 -8.18 22.81 2.89
N GLY A 38 -8.64 21.99 1.94
CA GLY A 38 -8.26 22.04 0.53
C GLY A 38 -7.57 20.79 -0.01
N ASP A 39 -7.21 19.83 0.85
CA ASP A 39 -6.62 18.57 0.40
C ASP A 39 -7.64 17.72 -0.36
N SER A 40 -7.31 17.35 -1.59
CA SER A 40 -8.20 16.59 -2.46
C SER A 40 -8.12 15.10 -2.10
N LEU A 41 -9.24 14.53 -1.66
CA LEU A 41 -9.32 13.09 -1.37
C LEU A 41 -9.05 12.29 -2.65
N ILE A 42 -7.92 11.58 -2.68
CA ILE A 42 -7.55 10.74 -3.82
C ILE A 42 -8.41 9.48 -3.80
N GLN A 43 -9.35 9.39 -4.75
CA GLN A 43 -10.23 8.23 -4.93
C GLN A 43 -9.95 7.45 -6.22
N THR A 44 -8.82 7.72 -6.89
CA THR A 44 -8.42 7.06 -8.12
C THR A 44 -7.48 5.87 -7.83
N GLY A 45 -7.40 4.90 -8.74
CA GLY A 45 -6.54 3.72 -8.60
C GLY A 45 -6.88 2.86 -7.36
N PRO A 46 -5.89 2.21 -6.70
CA PRO A 46 -6.14 1.34 -5.53
C PRO A 46 -6.85 2.03 -4.35
N TYR A 47 -6.80 3.36 -4.24
CA TYR A 47 -7.56 4.12 -3.25
C TYR A 47 -9.09 4.09 -3.48
N LYS A 48 -9.54 3.69 -4.68
CA LYS A 48 -10.97 3.45 -4.99
C LYS A 48 -11.53 2.21 -4.30
N CYS A 49 -10.70 1.18 -4.16
CA CYS A 49 -11.10 -0.12 -3.61
C CYS A 49 -10.75 -0.25 -2.13
N ILE A 50 -9.64 0.36 -1.70
CA ILE A 50 -9.08 0.20 -0.36
C ILE A 50 -8.79 1.59 0.21
N LYS A 51 -9.32 1.88 1.41
CA LYS A 51 -9.13 3.20 2.07
C LYS A 51 -7.67 3.50 2.39
N HIS A 52 -6.87 2.47 2.67
CA HIS A 52 -5.44 2.60 3.03
C HIS A 52 -4.56 1.54 2.34
N PRO A 53 -4.33 1.64 1.02
CA PRO A 53 -3.56 0.65 0.27
C PRO A 53 -2.11 0.52 0.76
N ILE A 54 -1.53 1.57 1.33
CA ILE A 54 -0.20 1.52 1.96
C ILE A 54 -0.22 0.58 3.19
N TYR A 55 -1.21 0.65 4.06
CA TYR A 55 -1.29 -0.26 5.21
C TYR A 55 -1.54 -1.70 4.78
N THR A 56 -2.37 -1.91 3.75
CA THR A 56 -2.58 -3.23 3.15
C THR A 56 -1.29 -3.80 2.57
N SER A 57 -0.49 -2.97 1.91
CA SER A 57 0.81 -3.38 1.36
C SER A 57 1.79 -3.85 2.44
N ILE A 58 1.83 -3.16 3.58
CA ILE A 58 2.66 -3.49 4.73
C ILE A 58 2.23 -4.83 5.33
N LEU A 59 0.92 -5.04 5.52
CA LEU A 59 0.36 -6.32 5.98
C LEU A 59 0.74 -7.48 5.05
N LEU A 60 0.66 -7.28 3.73
CA LEU A 60 1.05 -8.30 2.75
C LEU A 60 2.54 -8.68 2.84
N ILE A 61 3.40 -7.69 3.03
CA ILE A 61 4.85 -7.91 3.19
C ILE A 61 5.12 -8.69 4.49
N PHE A 62 4.46 -8.32 5.60
CA PHE A 62 4.61 -9.03 6.88
C PHE A 62 4.08 -10.48 6.80
N LEU A 63 2.96 -10.72 6.11
CA LEU A 63 2.44 -12.06 5.85
C LEU A 63 3.45 -12.90 5.06
N GLY A 64 4.03 -12.33 3.99
CA GLY A 64 5.10 -13.00 3.24
C GLY A 64 6.36 -13.25 4.05
N TYR A 65 6.69 -12.39 5.03
CA TYR A 65 7.84 -12.57 5.91
C TYR A 65 7.64 -13.70 6.94
N GLY A 66 6.40 -13.94 7.38
CA GLY A 66 6.06 -15.01 8.32
C GLY A 66 5.90 -16.39 7.68
N LEU A 67 5.82 -16.48 6.35
CA LEU A 67 5.69 -17.71 5.56
C LEU A 67 7.04 -18.27 5.09
#